data_AF-A0A4Y9QRP0-F1
#
_entry.id   AF-A0A4Y9QRP0-F1
#
_cell.length_a   1.000
_cell.length_b   1.000
_cell.length_c   1.000
_cell.angle_alpha   90.00
_cell.angle_beta   90.00
_cell.angle_gamma   90.00
#
_symmetry.space_group_name_H-M   'P 1'
#
loop_
_entity.id
_entity.type
_entity.pdbx_description
1 polymer ?
#
loop_
_entity_poly.entity_id
_entity_poly.type
_entity_poly.pdbx_seq_one_letter_code
_entity_poly.pdbx_strand_id
1 'polypeptide(L)'
;MKKTILILWALCFFAGISFAQDINDEITLIQAEFGLEKRQIVESVMELPEPLSQGFWFVYQQYEAERQLLARERFLIIEDYMNQYESINDEFANSLALRTLKNDAALSKLHSKYYKKFKKATTATYAAKFFQLDTYIHNTIRNSIQQELPFIGEF
;
A
#
# COMPACT_ATOMS: atom_id res chain seq x y z
N MET A 1 -43.11 18.45 -16.36
CA MET A 1 -42.61 17.06 -16.26
C MET A 1 -41.35 16.76 -17.10
N LYS A 2 -40.59 17.77 -17.59
CA LYS A 2 -39.32 17.54 -18.34
C LYS A 2 -38.06 18.06 -17.64
N LYS A 3 -38.18 18.76 -16.51
CA LYS A 3 -37.04 19.33 -15.76
C LYS A 3 -36.64 18.52 -14.52
N THR A 4 -37.48 17.60 -14.06
CA THR A 4 -37.21 16.74 -12.89
C THR A 4 -36.44 15.46 -13.25
N ILE A 5 -36.46 15.06 -14.54
CA ILE A 5 -35.73 13.87 -15.03
C ILE A 5 -34.23 14.18 -15.25
N LEU A 6 -33.87 15.44 -15.51
CA LEU A 6 -32.48 15.87 -15.70
C LEU A 6 -31.65 15.92 -14.41
N ILE A 7 -32.30 16.01 -13.24
CA ILE A 7 -31.61 16.04 -11.94
C ILE A 7 -31.24 14.62 -11.47
N LEU A 8 -31.95 13.60 -11.95
CA LEU A 8 -31.69 12.19 -11.60
C LEU A 8 -30.49 11.58 -12.35
N TRP A 9 -30.07 12.16 -13.47
CA TRP A 9 -28.88 11.72 -14.21
C TRP A 9 -27.57 12.38 -13.74
N ALA A 10 -27.66 13.50 -13.02
CA ALA A 10 -26.49 14.19 -12.48
C ALA A 10 -25.94 13.56 -11.19
N LEU A 11 -26.68 12.64 -10.54
CA LEU A 11 -26.29 12.03 -9.27
C LEU A 11 -25.47 10.73 -9.38
N CYS A 12 -25.31 10.16 -10.59
CA CYS A 12 -24.52 8.93 -10.79
C CYS A 12 -23.05 9.18 -11.14
N PHE A 13 -22.59 10.44 -11.18
CA PHE A 13 -21.20 10.78 -11.54
C PHE A 13 -20.32 11.22 -10.37
N PHE A 14 -20.74 10.97 -9.11
CA PHE A 14 -19.75 10.77 -8.06
C PHE A 14 -19.24 9.34 -8.20
N ALA A 15 -18.30 9.17 -9.13
CA ALA A 15 -17.35 8.07 -9.06
C ALA A 15 -16.78 8.11 -7.63
N GLY A 16 -17.30 7.21 -6.80
CA GLY A 16 -16.71 6.92 -5.50
C GLY A 16 -15.25 6.64 -5.80
N ILE A 17 -14.40 7.51 -5.29
CA ILE A 17 -12.97 7.46 -5.60
C ILE A 17 -12.52 6.02 -5.32
N SER A 18 -11.86 5.37 -6.29
CA SER A 18 -11.50 3.94 -6.29
C SER A 18 -10.63 3.47 -5.10
N PHE A 19 -10.45 4.29 -4.06
CA PHE A 19 -9.77 3.98 -2.81
C PHE A 19 -10.27 2.69 -2.15
N ALA A 20 -11.57 2.40 -2.23
CA ALA A 20 -12.13 1.23 -1.58
C ALA A 20 -11.66 -0.08 -2.23
N GLN A 21 -11.47 -0.10 -3.54
CA GLN A 21 -11.02 -1.29 -4.26
C GLN A 21 -9.55 -1.57 -3.97
N ASP A 22 -8.68 -0.57 -4.13
CA ASP A 22 -7.23 -0.73 -3.95
C ASP A 22 -6.85 -1.13 -2.51
N ILE A 23 -7.58 -0.63 -1.50
CA ILE A 23 -7.39 -1.03 -0.10
C ILE A 23 -7.86 -2.47 0.13
N ASN A 24 -8.95 -2.89 -0.51
CA ASN A 24 -9.43 -4.27 -0.43
C ASN A 24 -8.43 -5.25 -1.07
N ASP A 25 -7.75 -4.86 -2.15
CA ASP A 25 -6.73 -5.69 -2.80
C ASP A 25 -5.55 -5.96 -1.86
N GLU A 26 -5.06 -4.93 -1.16
CA GLU A 26 -3.98 -5.10 -0.16
C GLU A 26 -4.42 -6.00 0.99
N ILE A 27 -5.62 -5.80 1.54
CA ILE A 27 -6.15 -6.63 2.63
C ILE A 27 -6.28 -8.08 2.19
N THR A 28 -6.77 -8.30 0.97
CA THR A 28 -6.95 -9.64 0.41
C THR A 28 -5.61 -10.35 0.25
N LEU A 29 -4.59 -9.66 -0.25
CA LEU A 29 -3.23 -10.22 -0.37
C LEU A 29 -2.62 -10.53 0.99
N ILE A 30 -2.75 -9.64 1.97
CA ILE A 30 -2.27 -9.92 3.34
C ILE A 30 -2.98 -11.16 3.90
N GLN A 31 -4.29 -11.25 3.74
CA GLN A 31 -5.05 -12.39 4.22
C GLN A 31 -4.67 -13.69 3.50
N ALA A 32 -4.38 -13.63 2.20
CA ALA A 32 -3.94 -14.78 1.41
C ALA A 32 -2.55 -15.28 1.85
N GLU A 33 -1.60 -14.37 2.07
CA GLU A 33 -0.22 -14.71 2.42
C GLU A 33 -0.05 -15.13 3.89
N PHE A 34 -0.82 -14.54 4.82
CA PHE A 34 -0.60 -14.70 6.25
C PHE A 34 -1.77 -15.35 7.00
N GLY A 35 -2.96 -15.41 6.42
CA GLY A 35 -4.16 -15.93 7.08
C GLY A 35 -4.69 -15.06 8.23
N LEU A 36 -4.14 -13.86 8.43
CA LEU A 36 -4.45 -12.95 9.54
C LEU A 36 -4.57 -11.50 9.05
N GLU A 37 -5.27 -10.68 9.82
CA GLU A 37 -5.23 -9.24 9.61
C GLU A 37 -3.84 -8.68 9.92
N LYS A 38 -3.38 -7.68 9.15
CA LYS A 38 -2.07 -7.05 9.35
C LYS A 38 -1.84 -6.62 10.80
N ARG A 39 -2.88 -6.06 11.44
CA ARG A 39 -2.82 -5.62 12.83
C ARG A 39 -2.51 -6.78 13.79
N GLN A 40 -3.13 -7.94 13.58
CA GLN A 40 -2.93 -9.13 14.42
C GLN A 40 -1.49 -9.65 14.29
N ILE A 41 -0.93 -9.64 13.07
CA ILE A 41 0.48 -10.00 12.83
C ILE A 41 1.41 -9.04 13.58
N VAL A 42 1.12 -7.73 13.53
CA VAL A 42 1.89 -6.72 14.26
C VAL A 42 1.79 -6.94 15.77
N GLU A 43 0.59 -7.19 16.30
CA GLU A 43 0.38 -7.49 17.72
C GLU A 43 1.19 -8.71 18.17
N SER A 44 1.10 -9.83 17.43
CA SER A 44 1.74 -11.09 17.79
C SER A 44 3.26 -11.04 17.73
N VAL A 45 3.82 -10.27 16.79
CA VAL A 45 5.27 -10.15 16.67
C VAL A 45 5.81 -9.12 17.63
N MET A 46 5.15 -7.97 17.78
CA MET A 46 5.70 -6.85 18.53
C MET A 46 5.74 -7.11 20.03
N GLU A 47 4.70 -7.74 20.60
CA GLU A 47 4.59 -8.07 22.03
C GLU A 47 4.96 -6.88 22.93
N LEU A 48 4.36 -5.73 22.66
CA LEU A 48 4.71 -4.47 23.32
C LEU A 48 4.31 -4.49 24.80
N PRO A 49 5.18 -4.05 25.72
CA PRO A 49 4.80 -3.83 27.10
C PRO A 49 3.79 -2.68 27.20
N GLU A 50 2.90 -2.75 28.18
CA GLU A 50 1.78 -1.81 28.37
C GLU A 50 2.19 -0.32 28.26
N PRO A 51 3.29 0.15 28.89
CA PRO A 51 3.66 1.56 28.84
C PRO A 51 4.02 2.07 27.44
N LEU A 52 4.40 1.19 26.50
CA LEU A 52 4.80 1.55 25.14
C LEU A 52 3.67 1.39 24.12
N SER A 53 2.66 0.58 24.45
CA SER A 53 1.61 0.15 23.52
C SER A 53 0.80 1.32 22.95
N GLN A 54 0.29 2.20 23.82
CA GLN A 54 -0.55 3.33 23.37
C GLN A 54 0.20 4.27 22.41
N GLY A 55 1.45 4.62 22.75
CA GLY A 55 2.29 5.48 21.92
C GLY A 55 2.61 4.83 20.57
N PHE A 56 2.93 3.53 20.57
CA PHE A 56 3.17 2.77 19.36
C PHE A 56 1.95 2.78 18.43
N TRP A 57 0.77 2.41 18.93
CA TRP A 57 -0.43 2.28 18.10
C TRP A 57 -0.90 3.60 17.51
N PHE A 58 -0.71 4.70 18.24
CA PHE A 58 -0.96 6.04 17.72
C PHE A 58 -0.06 6.36 16.51
N VAL A 59 1.24 6.07 16.62
CA VAL A 59 2.18 6.27 15.50
C VAL A 59 1.90 5.29 14.35
N TYR A 60 1.53 4.06 14.66
CA TYR A 60 1.15 3.02 13.69
C TYR A 60 -0.03 3.44 12.83
N GLN A 61 -1.09 3.98 13.43
CA GLN A 61 -2.25 4.43 12.66
C GLN A 61 -1.88 5.54 11.65
N GLN A 62 -1.04 6.50 12.07
CA GLN A 62 -0.54 7.54 11.17
C GLN A 62 0.34 6.98 10.06
N TYR A 63 1.19 6.01 10.40
CA TYR A 63 2.05 5.33 9.44
C TYR A 63 1.21 4.63 8.37
N GLU A 64 0.25 3.81 8.79
CA GLU A 64 -0.58 3.02 7.89
C GLU A 64 -1.41 3.89 6.96
N ALA A 65 -1.96 5.01 7.46
CA ALA A 65 -2.69 5.95 6.61
C ALA A 65 -1.84 6.53 5.47
N GLU A 66 -0.56 6.85 5.72
CA GLU A 66 0.36 7.30 4.68
C GLU A 66 0.87 6.15 3.80
N ARG A 67 1.09 4.96 4.38
CA ARG A 67 1.62 3.77 3.71
C ARG A 67 0.60 3.17 2.74
N GLN A 68 -0.69 3.19 3.07
CA GLN A 68 -1.78 2.76 2.19
C GLN A 68 -1.85 3.58 0.90
N LEU A 69 -1.56 4.88 0.97
CA LEU A 69 -1.51 5.72 -0.22
C LEU A 69 -0.38 5.30 -1.19
N LEU A 70 0.75 4.83 -0.65
CA LEU A 70 1.85 4.32 -1.46
C LEU A 70 1.55 2.93 -2.04
N ALA A 71 0.92 2.06 -1.25
CA ALA A 71 0.45 0.76 -1.72
C ALA A 71 -0.54 0.92 -2.88
N ARG A 72 -1.49 1.84 -2.75
CA ARG A 72 -2.44 2.22 -3.79
C ARG A 72 -1.75 2.62 -5.09
N GLU A 73 -0.83 3.58 -5.05
CA GLU A 73 -0.14 4.05 -6.26
C GLU A 73 0.59 2.88 -6.96
N ARG A 74 1.15 1.95 -6.19
CA ARG A 74 1.77 0.75 -6.76
C ARG A 74 0.76 -0.18 -7.44
N PHE A 75 -0.41 -0.41 -6.85
CA PHE A 75 -1.46 -1.20 -7.52
C PHE A 75 -1.87 -0.55 -8.84
N LEU A 76 -2.04 0.78 -8.87
CA LEU A 76 -2.33 1.50 -10.11
C LEU A 76 -1.22 1.35 -11.17
N ILE A 77 0.05 1.42 -10.77
CA ILE A 77 1.18 1.17 -11.70
C ILE A 77 1.10 -0.24 -12.29
N ILE A 78 0.78 -1.24 -11.47
CA ILE A 78 0.69 -2.65 -11.89
C ILE A 78 -0.53 -2.89 -12.77
N GLU A 79 -1.67 -2.30 -12.44
CA GLU A 79 -2.89 -2.35 -13.25
C GLU A 79 -2.66 -1.70 -14.62
N ASP A 80 -2.04 -0.52 -14.65
CA ASP A 80 -1.68 0.16 -15.90
C ASP A 80 -0.74 -0.70 -16.76
N TYR A 81 0.24 -1.37 -16.13
CA TYR A 81 1.14 -2.30 -16.80
C TYR A 81 0.38 -3.46 -17.44
N MET A 82 -0.49 -4.13 -16.68
CA MET A 82 -1.25 -5.28 -17.17
C MET A 82 -2.23 -4.91 -18.29
N ASN A 83 -2.91 -3.77 -18.15
CA ASN A 83 -3.89 -3.31 -19.15
C ASN A 83 -3.26 -2.92 -20.50
N GLN A 84 -1.99 -2.50 -20.49
CA GLN A 84 -1.29 -2.05 -21.70
C GLN A 84 -0.18 -3.00 -22.15
N TYR A 85 -0.04 -4.16 -21.52
CA TYR A 85 1.08 -5.08 -21.67
C TYR A 85 1.46 -5.37 -23.14
N GLU A 86 0.48 -5.71 -23.98
CA GLU A 86 0.70 -6.02 -25.40
C GLU A 86 1.11 -4.82 -26.27
N SER A 87 1.01 -3.60 -25.73
CA SER A 87 1.16 -2.34 -26.46
C SER A 87 2.19 -1.40 -25.83
N ILE A 88 3.04 -1.92 -24.92
CA ILE A 88 4.07 -1.14 -24.25
C ILE A 88 5.06 -0.58 -25.29
N ASN A 89 5.09 0.75 -25.39
CA ASN A 89 6.08 1.49 -26.17
C ASN A 89 7.09 2.18 -25.22
N ASP A 90 8.14 2.78 -25.78
CA ASP A 90 9.22 3.41 -25.01
C ASP A 90 8.73 4.50 -24.06
N GLU A 91 7.77 5.33 -24.48
CA GLU A 91 7.23 6.40 -23.65
C GLU A 91 6.50 5.85 -22.42
N PHE A 92 5.65 4.85 -22.63
CA PHE A 92 4.91 4.21 -21.56
C PHE A 92 5.81 3.39 -20.63
N ALA A 93 6.78 2.64 -21.18
CA ALA A 93 7.79 1.92 -20.40
C ALA A 93 8.58 2.88 -19.50
N ASN A 94 9.02 4.02 -20.04
CA ASN A 94 9.70 5.06 -19.26
C ASN A 94 8.80 5.61 -18.14
N SER A 95 7.51 5.87 -18.43
CA SER A 95 6.55 6.32 -17.43
C SER A 95 6.37 5.32 -16.28
N LEU A 96 6.17 4.04 -16.59
CA LEU A 96 6.07 2.95 -15.61
C LEU A 96 7.32 2.87 -14.72
N ALA A 97 8.50 2.91 -15.33
CA ALA A 97 9.77 2.87 -14.61
C ALA A 97 9.90 4.06 -13.64
N LEU A 98 9.65 5.28 -14.11
CA LEU A 98 9.77 6.49 -13.28
C LEU A 98 8.75 6.51 -12.13
N ARG A 99 7.50 6.09 -12.38
CA ARG A 99 6.47 5.98 -11.33
C ARG A 99 6.84 4.94 -10.28
N THR A 100 7.34 3.77 -10.71
CA THR A 100 7.81 2.71 -9.81
C THR A 100 8.96 3.20 -8.92
N LEU A 101 10.00 3.78 -9.54
CA LEU A 101 11.15 4.34 -8.80
C LEU A 101 10.74 5.43 -7.81
N LYS A 102 9.80 6.30 -8.21
CA LYS A 102 9.25 7.35 -7.34
C LYS A 102 8.49 6.77 -6.16
N ASN A 103 7.68 5.72 -6.37
CA ASN A 103 6.95 5.03 -5.31
C ASN A 103 7.90 4.37 -4.30
N ASP A 104 8.91 3.64 -4.78
CA ASP A 104 9.93 3.00 -3.95
C ASP A 104 10.74 4.02 -3.12
N ALA A 105 11.11 5.16 -3.72
CA ALA A 105 11.77 6.26 -3.02
C ALA A 105 10.87 6.89 -1.95
N ALA A 106 9.57 7.08 -2.25
CA ALA A 106 8.60 7.61 -1.30
C ALA A 106 8.43 6.69 -0.08
N LEU A 107 8.41 5.38 -0.29
CA LEU A 107 8.35 4.39 0.79
C LEU A 107 9.58 4.45 1.69
N SER A 108 10.78 4.50 1.10
CA SER A 108 12.03 4.63 1.85
C SER A 108 12.07 5.89 2.72
N LYS A 109 11.54 7.00 2.19
CA LYS A 109 11.39 8.26 2.92
C LYS A 109 10.35 8.14 4.04
N LEU A 110 9.23 7.46 3.80
CA LEU A 110 8.21 7.18 4.80
C LEU A 110 8.79 6.37 5.96
N HIS A 111 9.52 5.29 5.67
CA HIS A 111 10.18 4.46 6.68
C HIS A 111 11.16 5.29 7.52
N SER A 112 11.99 6.11 6.87
CA SER A 112 12.93 6.99 7.58
C SER A 112 12.24 7.99 8.51
N LYS A 113 11.11 8.56 8.09
CA LYS A 113 10.27 9.46 8.89
C LYS A 113 9.67 8.72 10.09
N TYR A 114 9.06 7.56 9.86
CA TYR A 114 8.34 6.83 10.89
C TYR A 114 9.24 6.07 11.85
N TYR A 115 10.43 5.63 11.44
CA TYR A 115 11.45 5.11 12.35
C TYR A 115 11.76 6.09 13.48
N LYS A 116 11.94 7.38 13.17
CA LYS A 116 12.18 8.42 14.18
C LYS A 116 10.99 8.56 15.13
N LYS A 117 9.75 8.50 14.63
CA LYS A 117 8.52 8.59 15.43
C LYS A 117 8.33 7.37 16.33
N PHE A 118 8.44 6.16 15.78
CA PHE A 118 8.32 4.91 16.54
C PHE A 118 9.40 4.82 17.61
N LYS A 119 10.64 5.20 17.29
CA LYS A 119 11.73 5.24 18.28
C LYS A 119 11.40 6.15 19.46
N LYS A 120 10.78 7.31 19.20
CA LYS A 120 10.36 8.25 20.24
C LYS A 120 9.19 7.72 21.08
N ALA A 121 8.24 7.02 20.45
CA ALA A 121 7.08 6.45 21.12
C ALA A 121 7.37 5.14 21.87
N THR A 122 8.46 4.46 21.52
CA THR A 122 8.86 3.16 22.07
C THR A 122 10.34 3.20 22.49
N THR A 123 11.18 2.39 21.83
CA THR A 123 12.65 2.40 21.94
C THR A 123 13.25 2.14 20.55
N ALA A 124 14.57 2.27 20.42
CA ALA A 124 15.25 1.92 19.18
C ALA A 124 15.04 0.45 18.79
N THR A 125 15.05 -0.46 19.78
CA THR A 125 14.83 -1.89 19.57
C THR A 125 13.43 -2.19 19.05
N TYR A 126 12.38 -1.63 19.66
CA TYR A 126 11.01 -1.85 19.18
C TYR A 126 10.75 -1.18 17.83
N ALA A 127 11.30 0.01 17.59
CA ALA A 127 11.21 0.63 16.27
C ALA A 127 11.87 -0.25 15.19
N ALA A 128 13.08 -0.76 15.43
CA ALA A 128 13.75 -1.66 14.50
C ALA A 128 12.97 -2.98 14.30
N LYS A 129 12.45 -3.58 15.37
CA LYS A 129 11.60 -4.79 15.33
C LYS A 129 10.38 -4.59 14.44
N PHE A 130 9.70 -3.45 14.59
CA PHE A 130 8.56 -3.10 13.74
C PHE A 130 8.95 -2.99 12.26
N PHE A 131 10.02 -2.26 11.94
CA PHE A 131 10.45 -2.11 10.54
C PHE A 131 10.96 -3.40 9.91
N GLN A 132 11.55 -4.30 10.69
CA GLN A 132 11.89 -5.63 10.23
C GLN A 132 10.62 -6.40 9.80
N LEU A 133 9.59 -6.39 10.65
CA LEU A 133 8.30 -7.02 10.34
C LEU A 133 7.61 -6.37 9.14
N ASP A 134 7.52 -5.04 9.10
CA ASP A 134 6.83 -4.34 8.02
C ASP A 134 7.52 -4.54 6.67
N THR A 135 8.86 -4.55 6.66
CA THR A 135 9.65 -4.90 5.45
C THR A 135 9.40 -6.34 5.02
N TYR A 136 9.30 -7.28 5.97
CA TYR A 136 8.98 -8.67 5.66
C TYR A 136 7.59 -8.80 5.00
N ILE A 137 6.55 -8.24 5.62
CA ILE A 137 5.18 -8.25 5.08
C ILE A 137 5.17 -7.64 3.66
N HIS A 138 5.81 -6.48 3.51
CA HIS A 138 5.86 -5.76 2.25
C HIS A 138 6.53 -6.57 1.13
N ASN A 139 7.68 -7.19 1.43
CA ASN A 139 8.42 -7.97 0.45
C ASN A 139 7.67 -9.24 0.06
N THR A 140 6.99 -9.90 1.01
CA THR A 140 6.14 -11.06 0.73
C THR A 140 5.04 -10.70 -0.27
N ILE A 141 4.28 -9.63 -0.01
CA ILE A 141 3.21 -9.18 -0.91
C ILE A 141 3.78 -8.77 -2.27
N ARG A 142 4.89 -8.02 -2.30
CA ARG A 142 5.53 -7.60 -3.55
C ARG A 142 5.96 -8.80 -4.39
N ASN A 143 6.57 -9.81 -3.77
CA ASN A 143 7.00 -11.01 -4.47
C ASN A 143 5.80 -11.80 -5.01
N SER A 144 4.74 -11.96 -4.21
CA SER A 144 3.50 -12.63 -4.62
C SER A 144 2.92 -11.98 -5.88
N ILE A 145 2.81 -10.65 -5.90
CA ILE A 145 2.34 -9.93 -7.10
C ILE A 145 3.31 -10.13 -8.27
N GLN A 146 4.62 -10.00 -8.06
CA GLN A 146 5.62 -10.11 -9.13
C GLN A 146 5.65 -11.48 -9.80
N GLN A 147 5.29 -12.55 -9.08
CA GLN A 147 5.21 -13.91 -9.64
C GLN A 147 4.09 -14.07 -10.67
N GLU A 148 3.07 -13.21 -10.62
CA GLU A 148 1.92 -13.21 -11.53
C GLU A 148 2.10 -12.26 -12.73
N LEU A 149 3.17 -11.46 -12.74
CA LEU A 149 3.41 -10.47 -13.79
C LEU A 149 4.41 -11.00 -14.83
N PRO A 150 4.08 -10.95 -16.14
CA PRO A 150 5.07 -11.22 -17.17
C PRO A 150 6.14 -10.13 -17.22
N PHE A 151 7.30 -10.40 -17.80
CA PHE A 151 8.30 -9.40 -18.11
C PHE A 151 7.98 -8.66 -19.41
N ILE A 152 8.47 -7.42 -19.55
CA ILE A 152 8.33 -6.64 -20.78
C ILE A 152 8.97 -7.42 -21.95
N GLY A 153 8.18 -7.71 -22.98
CA GLY A 153 8.63 -8.45 -24.17
C GLY A 153 8.81 -9.96 -23.96
N GLU A 154 8.23 -10.54 -22.91
CA GLU A 154 8.22 -11.99 -22.68
C GLU A 154 7.31 -12.75 -23.67
N PHE A 155 6.31 -12.06 -24.23
CA PHE A 155 5.37 -12.61 -25.22
C PHE A 155 5.47 -11.92 -26.58
#